data_AF-A0A7J5DWN9-F1
#
_entry.id   AF-A0A7J5DWN9-F1
#
_cell.length_a   1.000
_cell.length_b   1.000
_cell.length_c   1.000
_cell.angle_alpha   90.00
_cell.angle_beta   90.00
_cell.angle_gamma   90.00
#
_symmetry.space_group_name_H-M   'P 1'
#
loop_
_entity.id
_entity.type
_entity.pdbx_description
1 polymer ?
#
loop_
_entity_poly.entity_id
_entity_poly.type
_entity_poly.pdbx_seq_one_letter_code
_entity_poly.pdbx_strand_id
1 'polypeptide(L)'
;MLTTLTSVFCLLAVVRALEGVHFFSAVAEGIIGLLRSRRSLVLGLVLLTLLASMLITNDMALLTLLPLTAVTLRATGNDDLLAFVFVMETVAANLGGMITPFGSPQNLYLYQYYALGIGDFLRIMALPFAVSVALIVVTCLFVRRTRHEPVVFPHEVAWRPALLHLVLFAVTVAIVLRVVPWWAGIGVVAVLLVVDRAALLKVDYLLIVILALFFVVAEGLSRVPAVATALGDLLAHDPLLVSTLASQVLSNVPTAVLAAPFTDEHAQLLVGVNIGGVGTIIASLASLITLRQYAALRPGEARSFLGLFTVVNVGFLVVLVAVMRGAVGAGWV
;
A
#
# COMPACT_ATOMS: atom_id res chain seq x y z
N MET A 1 1.47 -11.91 17.33
CA MET A 1 0.03 -11.70 17.02
C MET A 1 -0.55 -10.45 17.69
N LEU A 2 -0.66 -10.38 19.02
CA LEU A 2 -1.36 -9.28 19.71
C LEU A 2 -0.77 -7.90 19.38
N THR A 3 0.56 -7.74 19.49
CA THR A 3 1.26 -6.49 19.14
C THR A 3 0.92 -6.04 17.71
N THR A 4 0.93 -6.97 16.76
CA THR A 4 0.67 -6.67 15.34
C THR A 4 -0.76 -6.21 15.14
N LEU A 5 -1.73 -6.94 15.69
CA LEU A 5 -3.14 -6.58 15.58
C LEU A 5 -3.42 -5.23 16.25
N THR A 6 -2.84 -4.96 17.43
CA THR A 6 -2.98 -3.65 18.10
C THR A 6 -2.36 -2.53 17.29
N SER A 7 -1.15 -2.71 16.74
CA SER A 7 -0.49 -1.71 15.90
C SER A 7 -1.27 -1.43 14.61
N VAL A 8 -1.72 -2.48 13.91
CA VAL A 8 -2.56 -2.37 12.71
C VAL A 8 -3.85 -1.62 13.04
N PHE A 9 -4.54 -2.00 14.12
CA PHE A 9 -5.78 -1.35 14.54
C PHE A 9 -5.58 0.15 14.85
N CYS A 10 -4.58 0.49 15.67
CA CYS A 10 -4.31 1.89 16.03
C CYS A 10 -3.98 2.71 14.78
N LEU A 11 -3.18 2.17 13.86
CA LEU A 11 -2.82 2.84 12.63
C LEU A 11 -4.05 3.10 11.76
N LEU A 12 -4.86 2.07 11.50
CA LEU A 12 -6.09 2.20 10.72
C LEU A 12 -7.06 3.20 11.36
N ALA A 13 -7.22 3.16 12.69
CA ALA A 13 -8.11 4.06 13.42
C ALA A 13 -7.69 5.53 13.27
N VAL A 14 -6.40 5.83 13.47
CA VAL A 14 -5.91 7.21 13.37
C VAL A 14 -5.90 7.71 11.93
N VAL A 15 -5.54 6.86 10.96
CA VAL A 15 -5.64 7.20 9.54
C VAL A 15 -7.09 7.54 9.16
N ARG A 16 -8.08 6.77 9.65
CA ARG A 16 -9.50 7.06 9.44
C ARG A 16 -9.94 8.36 10.10
N ALA A 17 -9.38 8.72 11.25
CA ALA A 17 -9.66 9.98 11.92
C ALA A 17 -9.10 11.19 11.13
N LEU A 18 -7.86 11.08 10.63
CA LEU A 18 -7.26 12.09 9.75
C LEU A 18 -8.04 12.27 8.43
N GLU A 19 -8.51 11.16 7.86
CA GLU A 19 -9.37 11.20 6.67
C GLU A 19 -10.75 11.81 6.99
N GLY A 20 -11.31 11.53 8.16
CA GLY A 20 -12.57 12.10 8.63
C GLY A 20 -12.57 13.63 8.77
N VAL A 21 -11.39 14.24 8.98
CA VAL A 21 -11.20 15.70 9.00
C VAL A 21 -10.66 16.25 7.67
N HIS A 22 -10.69 15.45 6.60
CA HIS A 22 -10.25 15.80 5.25
C HIS A 22 -8.80 16.27 5.12
N PHE A 23 -7.92 15.87 6.05
CA PHE A 23 -6.53 16.31 6.05
C PHE A 23 -5.80 15.89 4.76
N PHE A 24 -5.86 14.61 4.39
CA PHE A 24 -5.18 14.10 3.19
C PHE A 24 -5.76 14.68 1.91
N SER A 25 -7.09 14.77 1.83
CA SER A 25 -7.79 15.35 0.68
C SER A 25 -7.37 16.80 0.45
N ALA A 26 -7.31 17.63 1.48
CA ALA A 26 -6.93 19.03 1.31
C ALA A 26 -5.45 19.22 0.95
N VAL A 27 -4.55 18.40 1.51
CA VAL A 27 -3.14 18.40 1.11
C VAL A 27 -3.02 18.00 -0.37
N ALA A 28 -3.74 16.97 -0.78
CA ALA A 28 -3.80 16.52 -2.17
C ALA A 28 -4.31 17.62 -3.11
N GLU A 29 -5.43 18.25 -2.77
CA GLU A 29 -6.04 19.34 -3.53
C GLU A 29 -5.10 20.54 -3.69
N GLY A 30 -4.39 20.91 -2.62
CA GLY A 30 -3.39 21.98 -2.66
C GLY A 30 -2.25 21.67 -3.62
N ILE A 31 -1.77 20.42 -3.66
CA ILE A 31 -0.72 19.98 -4.59
C ILE A 31 -1.24 19.93 -6.03
N ILE A 32 -2.46 19.42 -6.23
CA ILE A 32 -3.09 19.30 -7.55
C ILE A 32 -3.31 20.68 -8.18
N GLY A 33 -3.70 21.69 -7.40
CA GLY A 33 -3.88 23.07 -7.88
C GLY A 33 -2.60 23.74 -8.42
N LEU A 34 -1.43 23.17 -8.12
CA LEU A 34 -0.14 23.65 -8.64
C LEU A 34 0.20 23.04 -10.02
N LEU A 35 -0.49 21.99 -10.46
CA LEU A 35 -0.20 21.26 -11.68
C LEU A 35 -0.79 21.98 -12.90
N ARG A 36 0.01 22.14 -13.98
CA ARG A 36 -0.33 23.00 -15.13
C ARG A 36 -0.26 22.32 -16.50
N SER A 37 0.09 21.04 -16.55
CA SER A 37 0.17 20.26 -17.80
C SER A 37 -0.32 18.83 -17.63
N ARG A 38 -0.84 18.19 -18.70
CA ARG A 38 -1.28 16.78 -18.68
C ARG A 38 -0.23 15.86 -18.06
N ARG A 39 1.03 15.98 -18.49
CA ARG A 39 2.14 15.20 -17.93
C ARG A 39 2.36 15.48 -16.44
N SER A 40 2.39 16.74 -16.03
CA SER A 40 2.56 17.08 -14.60
C SER A 40 1.37 16.64 -13.76
N LEU A 41 0.17 16.63 -14.35
CA LEU A 41 -1.06 16.15 -13.71
C LEU A 41 -0.93 14.66 -13.40
N VAL A 42 -0.64 13.86 -14.41
CA VAL A 42 -0.45 12.41 -14.25
C VAL A 42 0.70 12.09 -13.29
N LEU A 43 1.88 12.69 -13.50
CA LEU A 43 3.01 12.49 -12.59
C LEU A 43 2.69 12.93 -11.17
N GLY A 44 2.04 14.09 -11.01
CA GLY A 44 1.69 14.63 -9.70
C GLY A 44 0.73 13.71 -8.95
N LEU A 45 -0.34 13.25 -9.59
CA LEU A 45 -1.33 12.35 -8.98
C LEU A 45 -0.72 10.99 -8.62
N VAL A 46 0.07 10.40 -9.52
CA VAL A 46 0.72 9.11 -9.29
C VAL A 46 1.79 9.20 -8.20
N LEU A 47 2.63 10.24 -8.21
CA LEU A 47 3.65 10.45 -7.17
C LEU A 47 3.03 10.84 -5.82
N LEU A 48 1.94 11.60 -5.83
CA LEU A 48 1.16 11.89 -4.64
C LEU A 48 0.59 10.60 -4.04
N THR A 49 0.11 9.68 -4.87
CA THR A 49 -0.34 8.35 -4.44
C THR A 49 0.79 7.52 -3.86
N LEU A 50 1.95 7.53 -4.52
CA LEU A 50 3.15 6.87 -4.02
C LEU A 50 3.54 7.39 -2.63
N LEU A 51 3.59 8.71 -2.45
CA LEU A 51 3.93 9.36 -1.17
C LEU A 51 2.86 9.11 -0.10
N ALA A 52 1.58 9.29 -0.44
CA ALA A 52 0.47 9.04 0.49
C ALA A 52 0.49 7.59 0.99
N SER A 53 0.74 6.63 0.11
CA SER A 53 0.82 5.22 0.51
C SER A 53 1.95 4.90 1.48
N MET A 54 3.02 5.70 1.52
CA MET A 54 4.08 5.53 2.54
C MET A 54 3.59 5.92 3.94
N LEU A 55 2.60 6.82 4.03
CA LEU A 55 2.10 7.36 5.29
C LEU A 55 0.87 6.61 5.80
N ILE A 56 -0.14 6.37 4.96
CA ILE A 56 -1.49 6.01 5.42
C ILE A 56 -2.03 4.66 4.98
N THR A 57 -1.18 3.80 4.41
CA THR A 57 -1.53 2.54 3.73
C THR A 57 -2.02 2.70 2.29
N ASN A 58 -1.68 1.71 1.46
CA ASN A 58 -2.02 1.63 0.04
C ASN A 58 -3.53 1.74 -0.23
N ASP A 59 -4.36 1.01 0.52
CA ASP A 59 -5.81 0.97 0.30
C ASP A 59 -6.46 2.33 0.61
N MET A 60 -6.03 2.97 1.71
CA MET A 60 -6.52 4.31 2.08
C MET A 60 -6.04 5.38 1.11
N ALA A 61 -4.78 5.33 0.67
CA ALA A 61 -4.26 6.26 -0.34
C ALA A 61 -5.12 6.23 -1.62
N LEU A 62 -5.51 5.04 -2.09
CA LEU A 62 -6.39 4.91 -3.26
C LEU A 62 -7.82 5.35 -2.99
N LEU A 63 -8.39 5.04 -1.82
CA LEU A 63 -9.73 5.51 -1.46
C LEU A 63 -9.81 7.04 -1.41
N THR A 64 -8.75 7.72 -1.00
CA THR A 64 -8.67 9.19 -0.98
C THR A 64 -8.37 9.77 -2.37
N LEU A 65 -7.40 9.21 -3.11
CA LEU A 65 -6.89 9.86 -4.32
C LEU A 65 -7.63 9.48 -5.60
N LEU A 66 -8.13 8.26 -5.76
CA LEU A 66 -8.84 7.87 -6.98
C LEU A 66 -10.09 8.75 -7.26
N PRO A 67 -10.93 9.09 -6.26
CA PRO A 67 -12.04 10.03 -6.48
C PRO A 67 -11.57 11.43 -6.87
N LEU A 68 -10.53 11.94 -6.22
CA LEU A 68 -9.93 13.24 -6.53
C LEU A 68 -9.35 13.25 -7.95
N THR A 69 -8.66 12.18 -8.35
CA THR A 69 -8.14 12.00 -9.70
C THR A 69 -9.25 12.03 -10.74
N ALA A 70 -10.36 11.31 -10.49
CA ALA A 70 -11.50 11.31 -11.41
C ALA A 70 -12.10 12.71 -11.58
N VAL A 71 -12.30 13.45 -10.49
CA VAL A 71 -12.81 14.83 -10.53
C VAL A 71 -11.83 15.74 -11.28
N THR A 72 -10.55 15.64 -10.96
CA THR A 72 -9.47 16.45 -11.53
C THR A 72 -9.33 16.23 -13.03
N LEU A 73 -9.29 14.98 -13.48
CA LEU A 73 -9.15 14.65 -14.91
C LEU A 73 -10.36 15.12 -15.72
N ARG A 74 -11.57 15.01 -15.17
CA ARG A 74 -12.79 15.51 -15.81
C ARG A 74 -12.79 17.04 -15.90
N ALA A 75 -12.47 17.73 -14.81
CA ALA A 75 -12.42 19.19 -14.76
C ALA A 75 -11.39 19.78 -15.75
N THR A 76 -10.30 19.04 -16.00
CA THR A 76 -9.21 19.47 -16.90
C THR A 76 -9.33 18.97 -18.34
N GLY A 77 -10.43 18.29 -18.69
CA GLY A 77 -10.64 17.74 -20.04
C GLY A 77 -9.67 16.60 -20.42
N ASN A 78 -9.21 15.83 -19.43
CA ASN A 78 -8.23 14.74 -19.55
C ASN A 78 -8.81 13.38 -19.15
N ASP A 79 -10.13 13.24 -19.28
CA ASP A 79 -10.89 12.03 -18.92
C ASP A 79 -10.51 10.82 -19.81
N ASP A 80 -9.82 11.05 -20.94
CA ASP A 80 -9.18 10.02 -21.77
C ASP A 80 -8.06 9.26 -21.04
N LEU A 81 -7.42 9.89 -20.04
CA LEU A 81 -6.33 9.31 -19.28
C LEU A 81 -6.80 8.56 -18.02
N LEU A 82 -8.10 8.58 -17.69
CA LEU A 82 -8.63 8.07 -16.42
C LEU A 82 -8.19 6.63 -16.14
N ALA A 83 -8.37 5.73 -17.11
CA ALA A 83 -7.98 4.33 -16.96
C ALA A 83 -6.48 4.17 -16.69
N PHE A 84 -5.65 4.91 -17.43
CA PHE A 84 -4.19 4.85 -17.28
C PHE A 84 -3.74 5.39 -15.93
N VAL A 85 -4.26 6.55 -15.50
CA VAL A 85 -3.88 7.14 -14.21
C VAL A 85 -4.31 6.23 -13.07
N PHE A 86 -5.52 5.68 -13.10
CA PHE A 86 -5.99 4.73 -12.08
C PHE A 86 -5.07 3.50 -11.96
N VAL A 87 -4.67 2.91 -13.09
CA VAL A 87 -3.73 1.79 -13.11
C VAL A 87 -2.37 2.19 -12.51
N MET A 88 -1.85 3.35 -12.89
CA MET A 88 -0.57 3.85 -12.37
C MET A 88 -0.65 4.22 -10.89
N GLU A 89 -1.78 4.74 -10.42
CA GLU A 89 -2.04 4.99 -9.00
C GLU A 89 -2.09 3.68 -8.21
N THR A 90 -2.69 2.60 -8.76
CA THR A 90 -2.63 1.29 -8.12
C THR A 90 -1.19 0.80 -7.96
N VAL A 91 -0.40 0.90 -9.03
CA VAL A 91 1.03 0.53 -9.01
C VAL A 91 1.78 1.38 -7.99
N ALA A 92 1.55 2.69 -7.98
CA ALA A 92 2.15 3.61 -7.04
C ALA A 92 1.75 3.35 -5.58
N ALA A 93 0.50 2.98 -5.32
CA ALA A 93 0.05 2.62 -3.97
C ALA A 93 0.70 1.32 -3.49
N ASN A 94 0.67 0.25 -4.29
CA ASN A 94 1.27 -1.03 -3.92
C ASN A 94 2.79 -0.91 -3.72
N LEU A 95 3.49 -0.17 -4.60
CA LEU A 95 4.94 -0.05 -4.57
C LEU A 95 5.44 1.09 -3.67
N GLY A 96 4.64 2.11 -3.42
CA GLY A 96 4.99 3.25 -2.58
C GLY A 96 5.09 2.87 -1.10
N GLY A 97 4.10 2.14 -0.60
CA GLY A 97 4.06 1.67 0.79
C GLY A 97 5.15 0.66 1.17
N MET A 98 5.95 0.16 0.21
CA MET A 98 6.96 -0.86 0.50
C MET A 98 8.10 -0.35 1.39
N ILE A 99 8.43 0.94 1.30
CA ILE A 99 9.61 1.53 1.97
C ILE A 99 9.39 1.80 3.46
N THR A 100 8.14 1.76 3.95
CA THR A 100 7.82 1.99 5.37
C THR A 100 7.18 0.76 6.01
N PRO A 101 7.51 0.42 7.27
CA PRO A 101 6.87 -0.70 7.97
C PRO A 101 5.35 -0.55 8.09
N PHE A 102 4.86 0.69 8.28
CA PHE A 102 3.42 0.97 8.41
C PHE A 102 2.74 1.31 7.06
N GLY A 103 3.48 1.31 5.94
CA GLY A 103 2.91 1.59 4.62
C GLY A 103 1.99 0.49 4.09
N SER A 104 2.04 -0.71 4.68
CA SER A 104 1.11 -1.80 4.36
C SER A 104 0.98 -2.81 5.52
N PRO A 105 -0.14 -3.55 5.61
CA PRO A 105 -0.32 -4.54 6.67
C PRO A 105 0.72 -5.67 6.64
N GLN A 106 1.12 -6.14 5.46
CA GLN A 106 2.14 -7.17 5.32
C GLN A 106 3.51 -6.71 5.81
N ASN A 107 3.89 -5.45 5.53
CA ASN A 107 5.16 -4.90 5.99
C ASN A 107 5.18 -4.78 7.50
N LEU A 108 4.07 -4.30 8.08
CA LEU A 108 3.95 -4.14 9.51
C LEU A 108 4.04 -5.50 10.21
N TYR A 109 3.40 -6.51 9.63
CA TYR A 109 3.49 -7.87 10.14
C TYR A 109 4.93 -8.41 10.07
N LEU A 110 5.57 -8.43 8.90
CA LEU A 110 6.92 -8.99 8.74
C LEU A 110 7.96 -8.24 9.56
N TYR A 111 7.84 -6.91 9.65
CA TYR A 111 8.68 -6.07 10.50
C TYR A 111 8.60 -6.48 11.98
N GLN A 112 7.39 -6.80 12.47
CA GLN A 112 7.22 -7.25 13.85
C GLN A 112 7.60 -8.72 14.05
N TYR A 113 7.25 -9.59 13.11
CA TYR A 113 7.50 -11.03 13.19
C TYR A 113 8.99 -11.35 13.25
N TYR A 114 9.78 -10.79 12.32
CA TYR A 114 11.23 -10.94 12.28
C TYR A 114 11.98 -9.93 13.17
N ALA A 115 11.24 -9.10 13.92
CA ALA A 115 11.80 -8.08 14.81
C ALA A 115 12.83 -7.14 14.14
N LEU A 116 12.65 -6.80 12.86
CA LEU A 116 13.62 -6.07 12.03
C LEU A 116 13.94 -4.67 12.52
N GLY A 117 15.21 -4.28 12.54
CA GLY A 117 15.60 -2.88 12.74
C GLY A 117 15.04 -1.99 11.63
N ILE A 118 14.70 -0.73 11.92
CA ILE A 118 14.23 0.20 10.88
C ILE A 118 15.30 0.42 9.80
N GLY A 119 16.58 0.44 10.18
CA GLY A 119 17.70 0.55 9.24
C GLY A 119 17.78 -0.65 8.29
N ASP A 120 17.62 -1.87 8.81
CA ASP A 120 17.66 -3.09 8.00
C ASP A 120 16.45 -3.16 7.05
N PHE A 121 15.26 -2.82 7.55
CA PHE A 121 14.06 -2.74 6.72
C PHE A 121 14.25 -1.77 5.55
N LEU A 122 14.74 -0.56 5.82
CA LEU A 122 15.00 0.44 4.79
C LEU A 122 16.08 -0.02 3.81
N ARG A 123 17.14 -0.69 4.29
CA ARG A 123 18.20 -1.22 3.44
C ARG A 123 17.71 -2.30 2.48
N ILE A 124 16.88 -3.23 2.96
CA ILE A 124 16.29 -4.29 2.14
C ILE A 124 15.31 -3.68 1.11
N MET A 125 14.52 -2.69 1.52
CA MET A 125 13.50 -2.08 0.64
C MET A 125 14.05 -0.99 -0.30
N ALA A 126 15.24 -0.45 -0.07
CA ALA A 126 15.79 0.67 -0.83
C ALA A 126 15.89 0.40 -2.34
N LEU A 127 16.45 -0.76 -2.72
CA LEU A 127 16.63 -1.12 -4.13
C LEU A 127 15.29 -1.37 -4.85
N PRO A 128 14.37 -2.25 -4.38
CA PRO A 128 13.09 -2.46 -5.06
C PRO A 128 12.27 -1.18 -5.12
N PHE A 129 12.33 -0.34 -4.07
CA PHE A 129 11.65 0.95 -4.06
C PHE A 129 12.22 1.92 -5.10
N ALA A 130 13.55 2.06 -5.19
CA ALA A 130 14.20 2.93 -6.18
C ALA A 130 13.87 2.50 -7.62
N VAL A 131 13.92 1.18 -7.91
CA VAL A 131 13.53 0.63 -9.21
C VAL A 131 12.05 0.92 -9.49
N SER A 132 11.17 0.74 -8.51
CA SER A 132 9.75 1.02 -8.65
C SER A 132 9.47 2.50 -8.99
N VAL A 133 10.10 3.43 -8.26
CA VAL A 133 9.98 4.87 -8.52
C VAL A 133 10.48 5.21 -9.93
N ALA A 134 11.62 4.66 -10.34
CA ALA A 134 12.16 4.88 -11.67
C ALA A 134 11.20 4.39 -12.77
N LEU A 135 10.64 3.18 -12.62
CA LEU A 135 9.67 2.62 -13.57
C LEU A 135 8.38 3.45 -13.63
N ILE A 136 7.86 3.90 -12.48
CA ILE A 136 6.68 4.77 -12.40
C ILE A 136 6.92 6.07 -13.16
N VAL A 137 8.04 6.74 -12.87
CA VAL A 137 8.38 8.02 -13.51
C VAL A 137 8.55 7.84 -15.01
N VAL A 138 9.34 6.86 -15.46
CA VAL A 138 9.58 6.57 -16.88
C VAL A 138 8.27 6.29 -17.61
N THR A 139 7.38 5.48 -17.02
CA THR A 139 6.09 5.14 -17.62
C THR A 139 5.20 6.38 -17.79
N CYS A 140 5.17 7.25 -16.79
CA CYS A 140 4.41 8.49 -16.84
C CYS A 140 5.01 9.56 -17.79
N LEU A 141 6.31 9.52 -18.08
CA LEU A 141 6.96 10.45 -19.00
C LEU A 141 6.48 10.29 -20.46
N PHE A 142 5.95 9.12 -20.84
CA PHE A 142 5.36 8.90 -22.16
C PHE A 142 4.09 9.71 -22.41
N VAL A 143 3.45 10.23 -21.36
CA VAL A 143 2.29 11.13 -21.50
C VAL A 143 2.73 12.45 -22.16
N ARG A 144 1.98 12.88 -23.19
CA ARG A 144 2.27 14.12 -23.91
C ARG A 144 2.12 15.33 -23.00
N ARG A 145 3.02 16.31 -23.15
CA ARG A 145 2.98 17.56 -22.40
C ARG A 145 2.07 18.57 -23.12
N THR A 146 0.84 18.70 -22.67
CA THR A 146 -0.09 19.76 -23.08
C THR A 146 -0.56 20.55 -21.87
N ARG A 147 -0.78 21.86 -22.00
CA ARG A 147 -1.24 22.70 -20.89
C ARG A 147 -2.72 22.47 -20.61
N HIS A 148 -3.12 22.66 -19.36
CA HIS A 148 -4.53 22.70 -18.93
C HIS A 148 -4.71 23.83 -17.91
N GLU A 149 -5.96 24.25 -17.70
CA GLU A 149 -6.29 25.23 -16.68
C GLU A 149 -6.29 24.59 -15.28
N PRO A 150 -5.76 25.28 -14.26
CA PRO A 150 -5.69 24.76 -12.90
C PRO A 150 -7.08 24.47 -12.34
N VAL A 151 -7.20 23.39 -11.57
CA VAL A 151 -8.42 23.07 -10.83
C VAL A 151 -8.37 23.74 -9.47
N VAL A 152 -9.46 24.39 -9.07
CA VAL A 152 -9.64 24.93 -7.73
C VAL A 152 -10.60 24.01 -6.99
N PHE A 153 -10.20 23.53 -5.82
CA PHE A 153 -11.05 22.72 -4.96
C PHE A 153 -11.54 23.52 -3.76
N PRO A 154 -12.76 23.25 -3.27
CA PRO A 154 -13.38 24.04 -2.21
C PRO A 154 -13.11 23.53 -0.78
N HIS A 155 -12.35 22.45 -0.54
CA HIS A 155 -12.26 21.91 0.82
C HIS A 155 -11.36 22.74 1.73
N GLU A 156 -11.92 23.16 2.86
CA GLU A 156 -11.19 23.77 3.96
C GLU A 156 -10.87 22.73 5.05
N VAL A 157 -9.64 22.74 5.57
CA VAL A 157 -9.23 21.83 6.66
C VAL A 157 -9.60 22.42 8.00
N ALA A 158 -10.27 21.62 8.83
CA ALA A 158 -10.36 21.88 10.26
C ALA A 158 -9.01 21.58 10.94
N TRP A 159 -8.10 22.55 10.94
CA TRP A 159 -6.71 22.36 11.42
C TRP A 159 -6.58 21.97 12.90
N ARG A 160 -7.52 22.41 13.75
CA ARG A 160 -7.51 22.09 15.19
C ARG A 160 -7.68 20.59 15.47
N PRO A 161 -8.74 19.92 14.99
CA PRO A 161 -8.85 18.47 15.12
C PRO A 161 -7.79 17.72 14.30
N ALA A 162 -7.36 18.26 13.15
CA ALA A 162 -6.26 17.64 12.39
C ALA A 162 -4.95 17.55 13.19
N LEU A 163 -4.59 18.59 13.96
CA LEU A 163 -3.38 18.58 14.77
C LEU A 163 -3.40 17.47 15.83
N LEU A 164 -4.53 17.27 16.52
CA LEU A 164 -4.66 16.19 17.49
C LEU A 164 -4.48 14.82 16.82
N HIS A 165 -5.15 14.59 15.69
CA HIS A 165 -5.03 13.32 14.97
C HIS A 165 -3.62 13.10 14.42
N LEU A 166 -2.90 14.16 14.01
CA LEU A 166 -1.48 14.08 13.63
C LEU A 166 -0.58 13.69 14.81
N VAL A 167 -0.85 14.20 16.01
CA VAL A 167 -0.13 13.78 17.22
C VAL A 167 -0.40 12.30 17.53
N LEU A 168 -1.67 11.87 17.46
CA LEU A 168 -2.02 10.45 17.62
C LEU A 168 -1.37 9.57 16.55
N PHE A 169 -1.20 10.09 15.33
CA PHE A 169 -0.55 9.39 14.23
C PHE A 169 0.94 9.23 14.53
N ALA A 170 1.62 10.30 14.96
CA ALA A 170 3.02 10.25 15.37
C ALA A 170 3.25 9.27 16.53
N VAL A 171 2.37 9.24 17.54
CA VAL A 171 2.43 8.25 18.63
C VAL A 171 2.25 6.84 18.09
N THR A 172 1.31 6.62 17.16
CA THR A 172 1.07 5.31 16.56
C THR A 172 2.26 4.83 15.73
N VAL A 173 2.89 5.71 14.96
CA VAL A 173 4.14 5.42 14.25
C VAL A 173 5.25 5.08 15.24
N ALA A 174 5.37 5.81 16.36
CA ALA A 174 6.35 5.50 17.40
C ALA A 174 6.11 4.13 18.07
N ILE A 175 4.85 3.71 18.21
CA ILE A 175 4.50 2.35 18.66
C ILE A 175 4.95 1.31 17.64
N VAL A 176 4.66 1.52 16.36
CA VAL A 176 5.08 0.61 15.26
C VAL A 176 6.60 0.46 15.23
N LEU A 177 7.33 1.57 15.33
CA LEU A 177 8.79 1.60 15.34
C LEU A 177 9.41 1.07 16.64
N ARG A 178 8.59 0.57 17.58
CA ARG A 178 9.01 0.04 18.89
C ARG A 178 9.75 1.07 19.76
N VAL A 179 9.57 2.36 19.47
CA VAL A 179 10.07 3.48 20.30
C VAL A 179 9.21 3.64 21.55
N VAL A 180 7.91 3.37 21.41
CA VAL A 180 6.91 3.41 22.48
C VAL A 180 6.29 2.01 22.64
N PRO A 181 6.00 1.54 23.86
CA PRO A 181 5.41 0.23 24.07
C PRO A 181 3.98 0.12 23.51
N TRP A 182 3.61 -1.09 23.11
CA TRP A 182 2.32 -1.38 22.46
C TRP A 182 1.08 -0.98 23.28
N TRP A 183 1.17 -0.99 24.62
CA TRP A 183 0.07 -0.60 25.50
C TRP A 183 -0.28 0.89 25.39
N ALA A 184 0.61 1.74 24.86
CA ALA A 184 0.28 3.14 24.57
C ALA A 184 -0.84 3.26 23.51
N GLY A 185 -1.04 2.20 22.70
CA GLY A 185 -2.18 2.09 21.79
C GLY A 185 -3.53 2.14 22.52
N ILE A 186 -3.61 1.66 23.76
CA ILE A 186 -4.83 1.78 24.59
C ILE A 186 -5.16 3.27 24.82
N GLY A 187 -4.15 4.10 25.07
CA GLY A 187 -4.30 5.54 25.20
C GLY A 187 -4.79 6.19 23.91
N VAL A 188 -4.23 5.81 22.76
CA VAL A 188 -4.68 6.29 21.44
C VAL A 188 -6.17 5.98 21.23
N VAL A 189 -6.58 4.74 21.52
CA VAL A 189 -7.98 4.32 21.39
C VAL A 189 -8.88 5.04 22.39
N ALA A 190 -8.44 5.25 23.64
CA ALA A 190 -9.20 5.98 24.64
C ALA A 190 -9.44 7.44 24.22
N VAL A 191 -8.44 8.11 23.65
CA VAL A 191 -8.58 9.46 23.12
C VAL A 191 -9.56 9.49 21.95
N LEU A 192 -9.44 8.56 20.99
CA LEU A 192 -10.38 8.48 19.86
C LEU A 192 -11.81 8.17 20.33
N LEU A 193 -12.00 7.34 21.36
CA LEU A 193 -13.31 7.09 21.94
C LEU A 193 -13.97 8.34 22.54
N VAL A 194 -13.20 9.35 22.95
CA VAL A 194 -13.74 10.60 23.47
C VAL A 194 -13.93 11.61 22.35
N VAL A 195 -12.94 11.73 21.45
CA VAL A 195 -12.86 12.85 20.50
C VAL A 195 -13.42 12.51 19.11
N ASP A 196 -13.28 11.27 18.65
CA ASP A 196 -13.75 10.84 17.31
C ASP A 196 -14.13 9.36 17.29
N ARG A 197 -15.28 9.03 17.91
CA ARG A 197 -15.83 7.67 17.91
C ARG A 197 -16.15 7.16 16.51
N ALA A 198 -16.46 8.08 15.58
CA ALA A 198 -16.82 7.73 14.22
C ALA A 198 -15.61 7.17 13.46
N ALA A 199 -14.40 7.64 13.74
CA ALA A 199 -13.18 7.07 13.19
C ALA A 199 -13.01 5.58 13.54
N LEU A 200 -13.30 5.20 14.79
CA LEU A 200 -13.23 3.81 15.24
C LEU A 200 -14.24 2.91 14.51
N LEU A 201 -15.48 3.39 14.35
CA LEU A 201 -16.52 2.65 13.61
C LEU A 201 -16.19 2.45 12.13
N LYS A 202 -15.37 3.34 11.56
CA LYS A 202 -14.93 3.28 10.16
C LYS A 202 -13.66 2.46 9.95
N VAL A 203 -13.09 1.84 10.98
CA VAL A 203 -11.93 0.94 10.83
C VAL A 203 -12.31 -0.27 9.97
N ASP A 204 -11.37 -0.75 9.16
CA ASP A 204 -11.55 -2.00 8.44
C ASP A 204 -11.37 -3.21 9.37
N TYR A 205 -12.45 -3.54 10.09
CA TYR A 205 -12.48 -4.68 11.00
C TYR A 205 -12.36 -6.02 10.25
N LEU A 206 -12.77 -6.08 8.98
CA LEU A 206 -12.64 -7.29 8.18
C LEU A 206 -11.17 -7.63 7.95
N LEU A 207 -10.35 -6.64 7.60
CA LEU A 207 -8.90 -6.83 7.47
C LEU A 207 -8.27 -7.39 8.76
N ILE A 208 -8.68 -6.87 9.92
CA ILE A 208 -8.16 -7.33 11.22
C ILE A 208 -8.56 -8.78 11.49
N VAL A 209 -9.82 -9.14 11.21
CA VAL A 209 -10.32 -10.52 11.36
C VAL A 209 -9.61 -11.46 10.39
N ILE A 210 -9.41 -11.04 9.14
CA ILE A 210 -8.68 -11.83 8.13
C ILE A 210 -7.25 -12.06 8.58
N LEU A 211 -6.54 -11.04 9.06
CA LEU A 211 -5.20 -11.19 9.63
C LEU A 211 -5.18 -12.17 10.80
N ALA A 212 -6.12 -12.04 11.74
CA ALA A 212 -6.25 -12.96 12.87
C ALA A 212 -6.50 -14.41 12.42
N LEU A 213 -7.36 -14.62 11.42
CA LEU A 213 -7.62 -15.94 10.85
C LEU A 213 -6.37 -16.52 10.19
N PHE A 214 -5.65 -15.72 9.38
CA PHE A 214 -4.41 -16.19 8.75
C PHE A 214 -3.32 -16.51 9.77
N PHE A 215 -3.26 -15.82 10.91
CA PHE A 215 -2.36 -16.22 12.00
C PHE A 215 -2.68 -17.61 12.53
N VAL A 216 -3.95 -17.88 12.80
CA VAL A 216 -4.40 -19.20 13.28
C VAL A 216 -4.15 -20.27 12.21
N VAL A 217 -4.41 -19.98 10.93
CA VAL A 217 -4.15 -20.93 9.84
C VAL A 217 -2.65 -21.19 9.71
N ALA A 218 -1.80 -20.16 9.70
CA ALA A 218 -0.36 -20.31 9.58
C ALA A 218 0.21 -21.17 10.72
N GLU A 219 -0.24 -20.95 11.95
CA GLU A 219 0.12 -21.77 13.11
C GLU A 219 -0.43 -23.20 13.02
N GLY A 220 -1.64 -23.39 12.48
CA GLY A 220 -2.20 -24.70 12.23
C GLY A 220 -1.40 -25.49 11.20
N LEU A 221 -1.05 -24.86 10.08
CA LEU A 221 -0.27 -25.49 9.00
C LEU A 221 1.15 -25.83 9.44
N SER A 222 1.79 -25.02 10.29
CA SER A 222 3.13 -25.31 10.79
C SER A 222 3.21 -26.55 11.68
N ARG A 223 2.06 -26.98 12.23
CA ARG A 223 1.93 -28.20 13.04
C ARG A 223 1.64 -29.45 12.20
N VAL A 224 1.35 -29.32 10.90
CA VAL A 224 1.12 -30.45 9.98
C VAL A 224 2.44 -30.77 9.26
N PRO A 225 3.13 -31.88 9.58
CA PRO A 225 4.49 -32.13 9.11
C PRO A 225 4.62 -32.10 7.58
N ALA A 226 3.68 -32.72 6.86
CA ALA A 226 3.70 -32.77 5.40
C ALA A 226 3.60 -31.38 4.76
N VAL A 227 2.77 -30.49 5.32
CA VAL A 227 2.61 -29.12 4.81
C VAL A 227 3.82 -28.28 5.18
N ALA A 228 4.30 -28.40 6.42
CA ALA A 228 5.45 -27.66 6.91
C ALA A 228 6.71 -27.99 6.10
N THR A 229 6.95 -29.28 5.81
CA THR A 229 8.06 -29.70 4.94
C THR A 229 7.88 -29.20 3.51
N ALA A 230 6.70 -29.36 2.90
CA ALA A 230 6.48 -28.92 1.53
C ALA A 230 6.64 -27.40 1.34
N LEU A 231 6.08 -26.59 2.26
CA LEU A 231 6.22 -25.13 2.20
C LEU A 231 7.64 -24.69 2.56
N GLY A 232 8.27 -25.34 3.54
CA GLY A 232 9.67 -25.10 3.92
C GLY A 232 10.62 -25.38 2.76
N ASP A 233 10.49 -26.53 2.09
CA ASP A 233 11.33 -26.91 0.95
C ASP A 233 11.15 -25.93 -0.23
N LEU A 234 9.91 -25.52 -0.50
CA LEU A 234 9.60 -24.58 -1.57
C LEU A 234 10.22 -23.21 -1.28
N LEU A 235 10.04 -22.68 -0.06
CA LEU A 235 10.60 -21.40 0.35
C LEU A 235 12.12 -21.45 0.54
N ALA A 236 12.70 -22.60 0.88
CA ALA A 236 14.15 -22.78 0.92
C ALA A 236 14.80 -22.69 -0.46
N HIS A 237 14.04 -22.99 -1.52
CA HIS A 237 14.55 -22.92 -2.89
C HIS A 237 14.59 -21.49 -3.44
N ASP A 238 13.51 -20.72 -3.29
CA ASP A 238 13.42 -19.34 -3.82
C ASP A 238 12.34 -18.54 -3.06
N PRO A 239 12.64 -18.02 -1.85
CA PRO A 239 11.65 -17.30 -1.04
C PRO A 239 11.07 -16.09 -1.78
N LEU A 240 11.88 -15.42 -2.59
CA LEU A 240 11.49 -14.26 -3.41
C LEU A 240 10.41 -14.66 -4.42
N LEU A 241 10.68 -15.64 -5.28
CA LEU A 241 9.76 -16.03 -6.35
C LEU A 241 8.52 -16.72 -5.81
N VAL A 242 8.66 -17.58 -4.81
CA VAL A 242 7.53 -18.31 -4.21
C VAL A 242 6.54 -17.34 -3.59
N SER A 243 7.00 -16.38 -2.78
CA SER A 243 6.13 -15.38 -2.17
C SER A 243 5.55 -14.40 -3.21
N THR A 244 6.31 -14.06 -4.25
CA THR A 244 5.80 -13.25 -5.36
C THR A 244 4.65 -13.94 -6.09
N LEU A 245 4.80 -15.22 -6.45
CA LEU A 245 3.79 -15.99 -7.18
C LEU A 245 2.58 -16.31 -6.30
N ALA A 246 2.80 -16.68 -5.03
CA ALA A 246 1.73 -16.90 -4.08
C ALA A 246 0.87 -15.64 -3.90
N SER A 247 1.49 -14.46 -3.88
CA SER A 247 0.77 -13.17 -3.81
C SER A 247 -0.20 -13.00 -4.98
N GLN A 248 0.13 -13.49 -6.19
CA GLN A 248 -0.76 -13.36 -7.36
C GLN A 248 -2.09 -14.13 -7.23
N VAL A 249 -2.16 -15.09 -6.31
CA VAL A 249 -3.33 -15.97 -6.09
C VAL A 249 -3.99 -15.70 -4.75
N LEU A 250 -3.18 -15.53 -3.69
CA LEU A 250 -3.66 -15.36 -2.32
C LEU A 250 -3.76 -13.90 -1.87
N SER A 251 -3.19 -12.95 -2.62
CA SER A 251 -2.86 -11.58 -2.18
C SER A 251 -1.61 -11.50 -1.30
N ASN A 252 -0.98 -10.33 -1.31
CA ASN A 252 0.26 -10.04 -0.59
C ASN A 252 0.14 -10.18 0.94
N VAL A 253 -0.96 -9.76 1.55
CA VAL A 253 -1.17 -9.84 3.01
C VAL A 253 -1.27 -11.29 3.50
N PRO A 254 -2.17 -12.14 2.96
CA PRO A 254 -2.23 -13.55 3.33
C PRO A 254 -0.92 -14.30 3.07
N THR A 255 -0.26 -14.01 1.95
CA THR A 255 1.00 -14.66 1.59
C THR A 255 2.09 -14.37 2.62
N ALA A 256 2.22 -13.13 3.07
CA ALA A 256 3.19 -12.76 4.10
C ALA A 256 2.94 -13.52 5.41
N VAL A 257 1.69 -13.56 5.87
CA VAL A 257 1.31 -14.23 7.14
C VAL A 257 1.52 -15.74 7.06
N LEU A 258 1.21 -16.36 5.92
CA LEU A 258 1.37 -17.80 5.74
C LEU A 258 2.82 -18.23 5.53
N ALA A 259 3.63 -17.43 4.82
CA ALA A 259 5.00 -17.83 4.47
C ALA A 259 6.01 -17.57 5.60
N ALA A 260 5.80 -16.53 6.43
CA ALA A 260 6.78 -16.12 7.44
C ALA A 260 7.19 -17.23 8.44
N PRO A 261 6.30 -18.15 8.88
CA PRO A 261 6.69 -19.26 9.74
C PRO A 261 7.59 -20.33 9.12
N PHE A 262 7.79 -20.31 7.80
CA PHE A 262 8.47 -21.38 7.06
C PHE A 262 9.80 -20.93 6.41
N THR A 263 10.26 -19.70 6.69
CA THR A 263 11.54 -19.21 6.16
C THR A 263 12.18 -18.18 7.08
N ASP A 264 13.51 -18.24 7.20
CA ASP A 264 14.34 -17.23 7.90
C ASP A 264 14.88 -16.16 6.93
N GLU A 265 14.71 -16.37 5.62
CA GLU A 265 15.08 -15.46 4.52
C GLU A 265 14.10 -14.29 4.42
N HIS A 266 13.98 -13.56 5.53
CA HIS A 266 13.02 -12.47 5.74
C HIS A 266 13.14 -11.38 4.69
N ALA A 267 14.34 -11.11 4.18
CA ALA A 267 14.55 -10.09 3.17
C ALA A 267 13.94 -10.47 1.83
N GLN A 268 14.21 -11.69 1.36
CA GLN A 268 13.66 -12.20 0.10
C GLN A 268 12.14 -12.34 0.19
N LEU A 269 11.62 -12.82 1.33
CA LEU A 269 10.18 -12.87 1.58
C LEU A 269 9.56 -11.46 1.57
N LEU A 270 10.17 -10.50 2.28
CA LEU A 270 9.70 -9.12 2.36
C LEU A 270 9.67 -8.47 0.98
N VAL A 271 10.72 -8.62 0.17
CA VAL A 271 10.75 -8.11 -1.20
C VAL A 271 9.66 -8.80 -2.04
N GLY A 272 9.56 -10.12 -1.96
CA GLY A 272 8.65 -10.92 -2.79
C GLY A 272 7.18 -10.61 -2.55
N VAL A 273 6.74 -10.43 -1.31
CA VAL A 273 5.34 -10.04 -1.03
C VAL A 273 5.03 -8.59 -1.41
N ASN A 274 6.02 -7.68 -1.40
CA ASN A 274 5.82 -6.29 -1.82
C ASN A 274 5.73 -6.17 -3.34
N ILE A 275 6.70 -6.74 -4.08
CA ILE A 275 6.64 -6.74 -5.55
C ILE A 275 5.47 -7.61 -6.04
N GLY A 276 5.15 -8.69 -5.32
CA GLY A 276 3.99 -9.52 -5.57
C GLY A 276 2.65 -8.82 -5.33
N GLY A 277 2.64 -7.60 -4.79
CA GLY A 277 1.45 -6.76 -4.72
C GLY A 277 1.03 -6.16 -6.06
N VAL A 278 1.92 -6.16 -7.06
CA VAL A 278 1.57 -5.85 -8.47
C VAL A 278 1.46 -7.15 -9.27
N GLY A 279 0.63 -7.13 -10.31
CA GLY A 279 0.47 -8.22 -11.28
C GLY A 279 -0.99 -8.48 -11.59
N THR A 280 -1.59 -9.50 -10.98
CA THR A 280 -3.02 -9.81 -11.13
C THR A 280 -3.90 -8.84 -10.33
N ILE A 281 -5.19 -8.79 -10.63
CA ILE A 281 -6.13 -7.97 -9.85
C ILE A 281 -6.35 -8.51 -8.43
N ILE A 282 -6.04 -9.78 -8.20
CA ILE A 282 -6.17 -10.48 -6.91
C ILE A 282 -4.95 -10.23 -6.02
N ALA A 283 -3.82 -9.82 -6.63
CA ALA A 283 -2.54 -9.63 -5.98
C ALA A 283 -2.57 -8.69 -4.76
N SER A 284 -3.49 -7.73 -4.76
CA SER A 284 -3.70 -6.83 -3.63
C SER A 284 -5.14 -6.31 -3.54
N LEU A 285 -5.58 -5.94 -2.34
CA LEU A 285 -6.88 -5.28 -2.13
C LEU A 285 -6.96 -3.93 -2.86
N ALA A 286 -5.87 -3.16 -2.86
CA ALA A 286 -5.69 -1.94 -3.64
C ALA A 286 -6.09 -2.11 -5.13
N SER A 287 -5.75 -3.24 -5.74
CA SER A 287 -6.12 -3.55 -7.13
C SER A 287 -7.64 -3.71 -7.29
N LEU A 288 -8.29 -4.41 -6.36
CA LEU A 288 -9.74 -4.57 -6.34
C LEU A 288 -10.48 -3.25 -6.06
N ILE A 289 -9.96 -2.41 -5.17
CA ILE A 289 -10.50 -1.08 -4.89
C ILE A 289 -10.51 -0.25 -6.18
N THR A 290 -9.39 -0.24 -6.90
CA THR A 290 -9.26 0.51 -8.15
C THR A 290 -10.24 0.02 -9.20
N LEU A 291 -10.34 -1.31 -9.40
CA LEU A 291 -11.30 -1.89 -10.35
C LEU A 291 -12.74 -1.51 -10.00
N ARG A 292 -13.11 -1.63 -8.71
CA ARG A 292 -14.48 -1.32 -8.26
C ARG A 292 -14.82 0.15 -8.48
N GLN A 293 -13.90 1.06 -8.16
CA GLN A 293 -14.09 2.49 -8.39
C GLN A 293 -14.17 2.83 -9.88
N TYR A 294 -13.27 2.27 -10.69
CA TYR A 294 -13.29 2.50 -12.13
C TYR A 294 -14.59 1.97 -12.77
N ALA A 295 -15.01 0.75 -12.44
CA ALA A 295 -16.25 0.15 -12.96
C ALA A 295 -17.51 0.94 -12.55
N ALA A 296 -17.50 1.57 -11.37
CA ALA A 296 -18.57 2.47 -10.96
C ALA A 296 -18.59 3.79 -11.76
N LEU A 297 -17.42 4.31 -12.16
CA LEU A 297 -17.29 5.55 -12.94
C LEU A 297 -17.49 5.36 -14.45
N ARG A 298 -17.17 4.17 -14.97
CA ARG A 298 -17.26 3.78 -16.39
C ARG A 298 -17.93 2.40 -16.55
N PRO A 299 -19.26 2.30 -16.36
CA PRO A 299 -19.98 1.05 -16.55
C PRO A 299 -19.78 0.52 -17.99
N GLY A 300 -19.36 -0.74 -18.12
CA GLY A 300 -19.13 -1.39 -19.42
C GLY A 300 -17.68 -1.36 -19.93
N GLU A 301 -16.79 -0.54 -19.35
CA GLU A 301 -15.37 -0.46 -19.76
C GLU A 301 -14.44 -1.32 -18.89
N ALA A 302 -14.99 -2.15 -17.99
CA ALA A 302 -14.18 -2.96 -17.08
C ALA A 302 -13.21 -3.90 -17.81
N ARG A 303 -13.59 -4.45 -18.97
CA ARG A 303 -12.74 -5.38 -19.74
C ARG A 303 -11.52 -4.69 -20.36
N SER A 304 -11.69 -3.51 -20.94
CA SER A 304 -10.57 -2.73 -21.50
C SER A 304 -9.64 -2.24 -20.39
N PHE A 305 -10.20 -1.81 -19.26
CA PHE A 305 -9.44 -1.48 -18.06
C PHE A 305 -8.62 -2.65 -17.55
N LEU A 306 -9.21 -3.84 -17.43
CA LEU A 306 -8.49 -5.05 -17.02
C LEU A 306 -7.35 -5.39 -17.97
N GLY A 307 -7.55 -5.24 -19.29
CA GLY A 307 -6.48 -5.43 -20.27
C GLY A 307 -5.30 -4.48 -20.03
N LEU A 308 -5.57 -3.18 -19.87
CA LEU A 308 -4.54 -2.18 -19.56
C LEU A 308 -3.87 -2.46 -18.21
N PHE A 309 -4.67 -2.75 -17.18
CA PHE A 309 -4.23 -3.07 -15.84
C PHE A 309 -3.23 -4.22 -15.86
N THR A 310 -3.60 -5.34 -16.50
CA THR A 310 -2.77 -6.54 -16.56
C THR A 310 -1.46 -6.26 -17.29
N VAL A 311 -1.50 -5.57 -18.45
CA VAL A 311 -0.28 -5.27 -19.21
C VAL A 311 0.70 -4.44 -18.39
N VAL A 312 0.23 -3.37 -17.75
CA VAL A 312 1.09 -2.49 -16.95
C VAL A 312 1.60 -3.22 -15.70
N ASN A 313 0.71 -3.82 -14.91
CA ASN A 313 1.07 -4.44 -13.64
C ASN A 313 1.98 -5.66 -13.82
N VAL A 314 1.70 -6.53 -14.80
CA VAL A 314 2.58 -7.67 -15.12
C VAL A 314 3.92 -7.18 -15.68
N GLY A 315 3.93 -6.12 -16.49
CA GLY A 315 5.17 -5.50 -16.96
C GLY A 315 6.05 -5.01 -15.82
N PHE A 316 5.48 -4.31 -14.83
CA PHE A 316 6.19 -3.90 -13.61
C PHE A 316 6.68 -5.11 -12.82
N LEU A 317 5.83 -6.12 -12.62
CA LEU A 317 6.17 -7.33 -11.89
C LEU A 317 7.37 -8.05 -12.52
N VAL A 318 7.34 -8.29 -13.83
CA VAL A 318 8.41 -8.99 -14.55
C VAL A 318 9.75 -8.26 -14.41
N VAL A 319 9.76 -6.94 -14.59
CA VAL A 319 10.98 -6.15 -14.44
C VAL A 319 11.49 -6.18 -13.01
N LEU A 320 10.62 -5.99 -12.02
CA LEU A 320 11.00 -6.02 -10.60
C LEU A 320 11.55 -7.39 -10.20
N VAL A 321 10.88 -8.48 -10.56
CA VAL A 321 11.36 -9.84 -10.30
C VAL A 321 12.71 -10.08 -10.97
N ALA A 322 12.89 -9.70 -12.24
CA ALA A 322 14.15 -9.89 -12.94
C ALA A 322 15.31 -9.13 -12.27
N VAL A 323 15.10 -7.86 -11.91
CA VAL A 323 16.12 -7.04 -11.24
C VAL A 323 16.43 -7.57 -9.83
N MET A 324 15.40 -7.93 -9.06
CA MET A 324 15.59 -8.45 -7.70
C MET A 324 16.28 -9.83 -7.70
N ARG A 325 15.92 -10.72 -8.63
CA ARG A 325 16.63 -12.00 -8.79
C ARG A 325 18.09 -11.81 -9.18
N GLY A 326 18.37 -10.88 -10.10
CA GLY A 326 19.75 -10.54 -10.48
C GLY A 326 20.54 -9.97 -9.30
N ALA A 327 19.90 -9.12 -8.48
CA ALA A 327 20.51 -8.56 -7.29
C ALA A 327 20.82 -9.66 -6.25
N VAL A 328 19.85 -10.52 -5.92
CA VAL A 328 20.05 -11.66 -5.00
C VAL A 328 21.19 -12.57 -5.49
N GLY A 329 21.22 -12.89 -6.79
CA GLY A 329 22.31 -13.67 -7.38
C GLY A 329 23.69 -12.99 -7.33
N ALA A 330 23.74 -11.66 -7.20
CA ALA A 330 24.97 -10.89 -6.99
C ALA A 330 25.35 -10.71 -5.51
N GLY A 331 24.64 -11.37 -4.58
CA GLY A 331 24.85 -11.26 -3.14
C GLY A 331 24.23 -10.00 -2.52
N TRP A 332 23.24 -9.39 -3.19
CA TRP A 332 22.42 -8.34 -2.57
C TRP A 332 21.37 -8.98 -1.67
N VAL A 333 21.63 -8.80 -0.37
CA VAL A 333 20.92 -9.38 0.75
C VAL A 333 21.10 -10.89 0.85
#